data_AF-A0A959A9Q9-F1
#
_entry.id   AF-A0A959A9Q9-F1
#
_cell.length_a   1.000
_cell.length_b   1.000
_cell.length_c   1.000
_cell.angle_alpha   90.00
_cell.angle_beta   90.00
_cell.angle_gamma   90.00
#
_symmetry.space_group_name_H-M   'P 1'
#
loop_
_entity.id
_entity.type
_entity.pdbx_description
1 polymer ?
#
loop_
_entity_poly.entity_id
_entity_poly.type
_entity_poly.pdbx_seq_one_letter_code
_entity_poly.pdbx_strand_id
1 'polypeptide(L)'
;MPNTHPLAGCTYQPTDPGQFIIETSPNGCFDPSQGPGNSFSLSPPVAGDAVLWINFDIRAFASDFELQLASNDNLGWALYYSANPSTCTSAAPNGQQLSGDWTSLTGGSGLFGSGAVVPLSCGTPSSSTWNNISIPDFTNVSNFYIAVWDQDAGAQTDFDVNFKARSGCSTGVMCNLLAGTPAATCNNDGTYTLNIPISGVNGEFFGYDPNANNANQLSSPVCLTNPGATPPTTSGIITLIYNEGVSYNVQIFEANSTTPPTPVTPSPDCPNPNNPNSCAAMIMGTVPNSSFSYPAVNFCANGTDPTPTVTGMTGGTFTATPVGLVISAGSGTVDVSASAPGTYTVTYTAAGACPSSSDVQLTVVPTDDASFSYPAASFCANGPDPTPTVTGLPGGTFTATPAGLVISAGSGTVDVSASTPGTYLVTYTTNGPCPNMGSVPLTVAPLDDASFSYPAASFCTNGPDPTPTVTGLPGGSFSA
;
A
#
# COMPACT_ATOMS: atom_id res chain seq x y z
N MET A 1 43.36 -7.14 21.03
CA MET A 1 44.31 -8.26 20.83
C MET A 1 43.51 -9.37 20.18
N PRO A 2 43.94 -9.96 19.05
CA PRO A 2 43.25 -11.11 18.50
C PRO A 2 43.33 -12.25 19.53
N ASN A 3 42.19 -12.80 19.92
CA ASN A 3 42.16 -14.04 20.70
C ASN A 3 42.49 -15.18 19.75
N THR A 4 43.77 -15.42 19.51
CA THR A 4 44.23 -16.58 18.74
C THR A 4 44.12 -17.81 19.63
N HIS A 5 42.97 -18.47 19.62
CA HIS A 5 42.91 -19.87 19.99
C HIS A 5 42.91 -20.69 18.69
N PRO A 6 43.99 -21.39 18.35
CA PRO A 6 43.88 -22.49 17.41
C PRO A 6 42.92 -23.49 18.04
N LEU A 7 41.82 -23.81 17.37
CA LEU A 7 41.14 -25.08 17.59
C LEU A 7 42.09 -26.18 17.09
N ALA A 8 43.13 -26.47 17.87
CA ALA A 8 44.09 -27.51 17.55
C ALA A 8 43.35 -28.85 17.51
N GLY A 9 43.32 -29.48 16.34
CA GLY A 9 42.77 -30.84 16.15
C GLY A 9 41.43 -30.95 15.42
N CYS A 10 40.91 -29.89 14.78
CA CYS A 10 39.75 -30.03 13.90
C CYS A 10 40.16 -30.61 12.54
N THR A 11 39.78 -31.85 12.24
CA THR A 11 39.90 -32.45 10.91
C THR A 11 38.71 -32.06 10.05
N TYR A 12 38.94 -31.55 8.85
CA TYR A 12 37.88 -31.23 7.88
C TYR A 12 37.14 -32.50 7.43
N GLN A 13 35.81 -32.55 7.49
CA GLN A 13 34.99 -33.68 6.99
C GLN A 13 33.83 -33.16 6.14
N PRO A 14 34.05 -32.88 4.83
CA PRO A 14 33.05 -32.28 3.95
C PRO A 14 31.83 -33.18 3.68
N THR A 15 31.92 -34.47 4.02
CA THR A 15 30.83 -35.45 3.87
C THR A 15 29.94 -35.58 5.11
N ASP A 16 30.32 -34.95 6.23
CA ASP A 16 29.48 -34.88 7.42
C ASP A 16 28.44 -33.76 7.22
N PRO A 17 27.13 -34.08 7.18
CA PRO A 17 26.08 -33.08 6.98
C PRO A 17 25.99 -32.03 8.10
N GLY A 18 26.76 -32.16 9.19
CA GLY A 18 26.88 -31.17 10.27
C GLY A 18 28.12 -30.27 10.22
N GLN A 19 29.00 -30.38 9.23
CA GLN A 19 30.23 -29.59 9.14
C GLN A 19 30.20 -28.48 8.08
N PHE A 20 30.91 -27.38 8.36
CA PHE A 20 31.05 -26.21 7.47
C PHE A 20 31.90 -26.55 6.24
N ILE A 21 31.44 -26.16 5.05
CA ILE A 21 32.16 -26.36 3.78
C ILE A 21 32.99 -25.11 3.46
N ILE A 22 34.29 -25.29 3.23
CA ILE A 22 35.18 -24.19 2.85
C ILE A 22 34.98 -23.89 1.36
N GLU A 23 34.26 -22.81 1.07
CA GLU A 23 34.04 -22.34 -0.30
C GLU A 23 35.25 -21.54 -0.81
N THR A 24 35.98 -22.11 -1.78
CA THR A 24 36.97 -21.41 -2.60
C THR A 24 36.41 -21.29 -4.01
N SER A 25 36.04 -20.08 -4.44
CA SER A 25 35.53 -19.88 -5.81
C SER A 25 36.59 -20.36 -6.83
N PRO A 26 36.21 -21.11 -7.88
CA PRO A 26 37.16 -21.69 -8.83
C PRO A 26 38.10 -20.69 -9.51
N ASN A 27 37.69 -19.41 -9.60
CA ASN A 27 38.43 -18.33 -10.26
C ASN A 27 38.34 -17.00 -9.47
N GLY A 28 38.26 -17.04 -8.14
CA GLY A 28 37.91 -15.86 -7.32
C GLY A 28 38.84 -15.54 -6.15
N CYS A 29 39.89 -16.33 -5.92
CA CYS A 29 40.85 -16.06 -4.84
C CYS A 29 41.92 -15.07 -5.29
N PHE A 30 42.37 -14.23 -4.36
CA PHE A 30 43.29 -13.12 -4.57
C PHE A 30 44.72 -13.51 -4.14
N ASP A 31 45.69 -13.45 -5.05
CA ASP A 31 47.11 -13.59 -4.73
C ASP A 31 47.68 -12.21 -4.34
N PRO A 32 48.06 -11.99 -3.07
CA PRO A 32 48.57 -10.70 -2.59
C PRO A 32 49.87 -10.26 -3.29
N SER A 33 50.61 -11.20 -3.88
CA SER A 33 51.92 -10.97 -4.49
C SER A 33 51.83 -10.54 -5.97
N GLN A 34 50.68 -10.76 -6.60
CA GLN A 34 50.47 -10.53 -8.05
C GLN A 34 49.66 -9.25 -8.35
N GLY A 35 49.20 -8.54 -7.31
CA GLY A 35 48.42 -7.30 -7.45
C GLY A 35 46.94 -7.50 -7.80
N PRO A 36 46.11 -6.44 -7.75
CA PRO A 36 44.66 -6.49 -7.98
C PRO A 36 44.27 -7.11 -9.34
N GLY A 37 43.28 -8.01 -9.35
CA GLY A 37 42.63 -8.50 -10.58
C GLY A 37 43.18 -9.81 -11.17
N ASN A 38 44.21 -10.41 -10.57
CA ASN A 38 44.71 -11.72 -10.96
C ASN A 38 44.06 -12.79 -10.07
N SER A 39 43.02 -13.45 -10.59
CA SER A 39 42.42 -14.59 -9.89
C SER A 39 43.23 -15.86 -10.10
N PHE A 40 43.31 -16.67 -9.06
CA PHE A 40 43.93 -17.99 -9.12
C PHE A 40 43.03 -19.01 -8.39
N SER A 41 43.29 -20.29 -8.63
CA SER A 41 42.52 -21.39 -8.07
C SER A 41 43.24 -21.95 -6.84
N LEU A 42 42.56 -21.99 -5.70
CA LEU A 42 43.00 -22.72 -4.51
C LEU A 42 42.40 -24.13 -4.55
N SER A 43 43.19 -25.13 -4.17
CA SER A 43 42.62 -26.44 -3.85
C SER A 43 41.92 -26.35 -2.50
N PRO A 44 40.62 -26.67 -2.38
CA PRO A 44 39.96 -26.73 -1.08
C PRO A 44 40.55 -27.90 -0.27
N PRO A 45 40.51 -27.84 1.08
CA PRO A 45 41.00 -28.93 1.91
C PRO A 45 40.21 -30.22 1.64
N VAL A 46 40.84 -31.37 1.81
CA VAL A 46 40.21 -32.68 1.67
C VAL A 46 39.84 -33.27 3.04
N ALA A 47 38.98 -34.28 3.02
CA ALA A 47 38.53 -34.94 4.25
C ALA A 47 39.72 -35.50 5.05
N GLY A 48 39.92 -35.03 6.27
CA GLY A 48 41.01 -35.40 7.16
C GLY A 48 42.08 -34.32 7.34
N ASP A 49 42.10 -33.28 6.51
CA ASP A 49 43.09 -32.21 6.61
C ASP A 49 42.89 -31.36 7.88
N ALA A 50 43.99 -30.88 8.43
CA ALA A 50 43.99 -29.92 9.52
C ALA A 50 43.56 -28.54 9.01
N VAL A 51 42.60 -27.92 9.70
CA VAL A 51 42.16 -26.55 9.41
C VAL A 51 42.29 -25.69 10.65
N LEU A 52 42.97 -24.55 10.51
CA LEU A 52 43.05 -23.52 11.53
C LEU A 52 41.94 -22.49 11.31
N TRP A 53 41.11 -22.30 12.33
CA TRP A 53 40.10 -21.25 12.37
C TRP A 53 40.57 -20.08 13.23
N ILE A 54 40.54 -18.88 12.66
CA ILE A 54 40.82 -17.62 13.37
C ILE A 54 39.53 -16.79 13.38
N ASN A 55 39.08 -16.40 14.56
CA ASN A 55 37.95 -15.48 14.74
C ASN A 55 38.45 -14.11 15.23
N PHE A 56 37.87 -13.04 14.70
CA PHE A 56 38.13 -11.68 15.14
C PHE A 56 36.96 -10.75 14.82
N ASP A 57 36.91 -9.63 15.53
CA ASP A 57 35.93 -8.58 15.31
C ASP A 57 36.44 -7.51 14.36
N ILE A 58 35.55 -7.01 13.52
CA ILE A 58 35.75 -5.74 12.85
C ILE A 58 34.76 -4.70 13.39
N ARG A 59 35.28 -3.51 13.68
CA ARG A 59 34.51 -2.35 14.15
C ARG A 59 33.40 -1.99 13.15
N ALA A 60 32.23 -1.59 13.67
CA ALA A 60 31.13 -1.08 12.86
C ALA A 60 31.59 0.05 11.92
N PHE A 61 30.99 0.10 10.73
CA PHE A 61 31.27 1.11 9.70
C PHE A 61 32.74 1.20 9.26
N ALA A 62 33.50 0.11 9.37
CA ALA A 62 34.81 0.02 8.72
C ALA A 62 34.61 -0.16 7.21
N SER A 63 35.20 0.73 6.40
CA SER A 63 35.20 0.63 4.94
C SER A 63 36.06 -0.52 4.44
N ASP A 64 37.21 -0.69 5.08
CA ASP A 64 38.18 -1.72 4.78
C ASP A 64 38.99 -2.12 6.02
N PHE A 65 39.61 -3.28 5.90
CA PHE A 65 40.68 -3.69 6.80
C PHE A 65 41.78 -4.35 6.00
N GLU A 66 42.99 -4.25 6.53
CA GLU A 66 44.14 -4.91 5.93
C GLU A 66 44.50 -6.14 6.76
N LEU A 67 44.68 -7.27 6.08
CA LEU A 67 45.19 -8.50 6.69
C LEU A 67 46.48 -8.94 6.02
N GLN A 68 47.37 -9.51 6.82
CA GLN A 68 48.59 -10.16 6.37
C GLN A 68 48.68 -11.52 7.06
N LEU A 69 48.69 -12.58 6.25
CA LEU A 69 49.01 -13.94 6.68
C LEU A 69 50.39 -14.26 6.14
N ALA A 70 51.35 -14.55 7.01
CA ALA A 70 52.71 -14.90 6.60
C ALA A 70 53.04 -16.32 7.08
N SER A 71 53.49 -17.17 6.16
CA SER A 71 53.93 -18.53 6.43
C SER A 71 55.09 -18.88 5.49
N ASN A 72 55.88 -19.89 5.88
CA ASN A 72 56.86 -20.53 5.00
C ASN A 72 56.28 -21.78 4.31
N ASP A 73 55.06 -22.18 4.70
CA ASP A 73 54.33 -23.32 4.16
C ASP A 73 53.39 -22.89 3.01
N ASN A 74 52.98 -23.85 2.19
CA ASN A 74 52.08 -23.61 1.07
C ASN A 74 50.62 -23.59 1.56
N LEU A 75 50.16 -22.49 2.13
CA LEU A 75 48.81 -22.41 2.72
C LEU A 75 47.78 -21.76 1.79
N GLY A 76 46.52 -22.14 1.96
CA GLY A 76 45.35 -21.43 1.47
C GLY A 76 44.56 -20.82 2.62
N TRP A 77 43.88 -19.70 2.37
CA TRP A 77 42.95 -19.13 3.33
C TRP A 77 41.64 -18.68 2.68
N ALA A 78 40.56 -18.71 3.46
CA ALA A 78 39.25 -18.24 3.09
C ALA A 78 38.63 -17.44 4.25
N LEU A 79 38.09 -16.26 3.93
CA LEU A 79 37.54 -15.28 4.84
C LEU A 79 36.02 -15.24 4.70
N TYR A 80 35.35 -15.24 5.84
CA TYR A 80 33.90 -15.20 5.98
C TYR A 80 33.50 -14.14 7.00
N TYR A 81 32.27 -13.64 6.89
CA TYR A 81 31.66 -12.80 7.91
C TYR A 81 30.28 -13.33 8.31
N SER A 82 29.88 -13.09 9.57
CA SER A 82 28.53 -13.39 10.03
C SER A 82 27.54 -12.35 9.52
N ALA A 83 26.44 -12.80 8.92
CA ALA A 83 25.29 -11.95 8.61
C ALA A 83 24.44 -11.64 9.86
N ASN A 84 24.68 -12.36 10.96
CA ASN A 84 24.02 -12.17 12.26
C ASN A 84 25.09 -11.84 13.33
N PRO A 85 25.58 -10.59 13.40
CA PRO A 85 26.60 -10.19 14.36
C PRO A 85 26.07 -10.28 15.80
N SER A 86 26.88 -10.86 16.69
CA SER A 86 26.57 -10.92 18.13
C SER A 86 27.42 -9.89 18.88
N THR A 87 26.77 -9.03 19.68
CA THR A 87 27.47 -8.03 20.51
C THR A 87 28.04 -8.59 21.80
N CYS A 88 27.75 -9.85 22.12
CA CYS A 88 28.16 -10.49 23.36
C CYS A 88 29.37 -11.37 23.13
N THR A 89 30.36 -11.23 24.01
CA THR A 89 31.37 -12.25 24.16
C THR A 89 30.81 -13.43 24.97
N SER A 90 30.86 -14.64 24.43
CA SER A 90 30.46 -15.85 25.18
C SER A 90 31.67 -16.40 25.95
N ALA A 91 31.44 -16.92 27.15
CA ALA A 91 32.51 -17.54 27.93
C ALA A 91 32.86 -18.90 27.30
N ALA A 92 34.08 -19.03 26.79
CA ALA A 92 34.63 -20.31 26.41
C ALA A 92 34.81 -21.21 27.65
N PRO A 93 34.89 -22.55 27.47
CA PRO A 93 35.16 -23.50 28.55
C PRO A 93 36.44 -23.23 29.36
N ASN A 94 37.37 -22.44 28.81
CA ASN A 94 38.61 -22.01 29.45
C ASN A 94 38.50 -20.66 30.22
N GLY A 95 37.30 -20.07 30.30
CA GLY A 95 37.04 -18.81 30.99
C GLY A 95 37.38 -17.55 30.19
N GLN A 96 37.82 -17.66 28.93
CA GLN A 96 38.04 -16.51 28.05
C GLN A 96 36.76 -16.08 27.34
N GLN A 97 36.66 -14.80 27.03
CA GLN A 97 35.54 -14.20 26.31
C GLN A 97 35.80 -14.31 24.78
N LEU A 98 35.01 -15.13 24.08
CA LEU A 98 35.05 -15.26 22.62
C LEU A 98 34.06 -14.29 21.98
N SER A 99 34.46 -13.57 20.94
CA SER A 99 33.51 -12.86 20.11
C SER A 99 32.86 -13.82 19.11
N GLY A 100 31.55 -13.68 18.90
CA GLY A 100 30.78 -14.58 18.04
C GLY A 100 30.35 -15.88 18.71
N ASP A 101 29.26 -16.43 18.18
CA ASP A 101 28.81 -17.79 18.48
C ASP A 101 29.37 -18.72 17.40
N TRP A 102 30.30 -19.62 17.74
CA TRP A 102 30.86 -20.56 16.77
C TRP A 102 29.80 -21.49 16.17
N THR A 103 28.64 -21.65 16.82
CA THR A 103 27.50 -22.40 16.26
C THR A 103 26.84 -21.69 15.07
N SER A 104 27.16 -20.41 14.84
CA SER A 104 26.81 -19.70 13.61
C SER A 104 27.55 -20.23 12.38
N LEU A 105 28.75 -20.81 12.55
CA LEU A 105 29.46 -21.51 11.48
C LEU A 105 28.85 -22.88 11.21
N THR A 106 28.31 -23.56 12.22
CA THR A 106 27.81 -24.93 12.09
C THR A 106 26.29 -25.04 11.90
N GLY A 107 25.56 -23.93 11.99
CA GLY A 107 24.10 -23.91 12.00
C GLY A 107 23.55 -24.63 13.23
N GLY A 108 22.94 -23.90 14.15
CA GLY A 108 22.21 -24.54 15.25
C GLY A 108 21.20 -25.56 14.72
N SER A 109 21.47 -26.85 14.95
CA SER A 109 20.54 -27.97 14.76
C SER A 109 19.82 -28.04 13.40
N GLY A 110 20.52 -28.50 12.36
CA GLY A 110 19.90 -29.17 11.21
C GLY A 110 19.17 -28.27 10.21
N LEU A 111 19.33 -28.62 8.93
CA LEU A 111 18.81 -27.92 7.74
C LEU A 111 19.44 -26.53 7.53
N PHE A 112 20.40 -26.50 6.60
CA PHE A 112 20.97 -25.32 5.98
C PHE A 112 19.88 -24.40 5.40
N GLY A 113 19.32 -23.54 6.26
CA GLY A 113 18.49 -22.42 5.87
C GLY A 113 19.38 -21.21 5.60
N SER A 114 19.36 -20.77 4.35
CA SER A 114 19.85 -19.47 3.86
C SER A 114 20.14 -18.40 4.94
N GLY A 115 21.42 -18.05 5.15
CA GLY A 115 21.79 -16.68 5.55
C GLY A 115 22.57 -16.41 6.84
N ALA A 116 23.36 -17.32 7.41
CA ALA A 116 24.12 -17.02 8.65
C ALA A 116 25.57 -16.56 8.46
N VAL A 117 26.35 -17.15 7.54
CA VAL A 117 27.75 -16.81 7.28
C VAL A 117 27.98 -16.69 5.78
N VAL A 118 28.66 -15.63 5.34
CA VAL A 118 28.81 -15.27 3.92
C VAL A 118 30.30 -15.26 3.53
N PRO A 119 30.70 -15.95 2.44
CA PRO A 119 32.06 -15.89 1.93
C PRO A 119 32.40 -14.48 1.44
N LEU A 120 33.56 -13.97 1.85
CA LEU A 120 34.01 -12.62 1.49
C LEU A 120 35.21 -12.63 0.55
N SER A 121 36.24 -13.43 0.86
CA SER A 121 37.47 -13.48 0.05
C SER A 121 38.26 -14.76 0.34
N CYS A 122 39.24 -15.09 -0.49
CA CYS A 122 40.19 -16.18 -0.29
C CYS A 122 41.53 -15.83 -0.93
N GLY A 123 42.62 -16.49 -0.53
CA GLY A 123 43.94 -16.23 -1.08
C GLY A 123 45.05 -17.12 -0.52
N THR A 124 46.29 -16.77 -0.84
CA THR A 124 47.51 -17.37 -0.27
C THR A 124 48.18 -16.41 0.72
N PRO A 125 49.02 -16.90 1.65
CA PRO A 125 49.86 -16.06 2.50
C PRO A 125 50.80 -15.16 1.68
N SER A 126 51.09 -13.97 2.21
CA SER A 126 52.17 -13.10 1.75
C SER A 126 52.87 -12.44 2.91
N SER A 127 54.19 -12.60 2.97
CA SER A 127 55.03 -12.00 4.01
C SER A 127 55.41 -10.54 3.73
N SER A 128 55.19 -10.06 2.50
CA SER A 128 55.65 -8.74 2.02
C SER A 128 54.52 -7.77 1.66
N THR A 129 53.29 -8.26 1.47
CA THR A 129 52.14 -7.41 1.09
C THR A 129 50.97 -7.54 2.09
N TRP A 130 50.26 -6.44 2.27
CA TRP A 130 48.99 -6.39 3.01
C TRP A 130 47.84 -6.54 2.02
N ASN A 131 46.86 -7.36 2.37
CA ASN A 131 45.64 -7.52 1.58
C ASN A 131 44.61 -6.50 2.05
N ASN A 132 44.25 -5.54 1.19
CA ASN A 132 43.14 -4.66 1.48
C ASN A 132 41.82 -5.37 1.15
N ILE A 133 41.02 -5.62 2.18
CA ILE A 133 39.72 -6.27 2.04
C ILE A 133 38.64 -5.22 2.25
N SER A 134 37.87 -4.94 1.20
CA SER A 134 36.64 -4.15 1.30
C SER A 134 35.62 -4.91 2.12
N ILE A 135 35.02 -4.24 3.09
CA ILE A 135 34.06 -4.86 4.00
C ILE A 135 32.67 -4.35 3.66
N PRO A 136 31.63 -5.20 3.69
CA PRO A 136 30.24 -4.72 3.64
C PRO A 136 29.95 -3.73 4.78
N ASP A 137 28.96 -2.88 4.57
CA ASP A 137 28.51 -1.95 5.59
C ASP A 137 27.70 -2.66 6.68
N PHE A 138 28.10 -2.48 7.94
CA PHE A 138 27.39 -3.02 9.10
C PHE A 138 27.35 -2.02 10.25
N THR A 139 26.22 -2.00 10.96
CA THR A 139 25.91 -1.02 12.03
C THR A 139 26.35 -1.47 13.42
N ASN A 140 26.64 -2.75 13.59
CA ASN A 140 27.11 -3.36 14.83
C ASN A 140 28.37 -4.16 14.55
N VAL A 141 29.31 -4.19 15.49
CA VAL A 141 30.54 -5.01 15.40
C VAL A 141 30.20 -6.40 14.87
N SER A 142 30.86 -6.82 13.79
CA SER A 142 30.61 -8.10 13.15
C SER A 142 31.79 -9.05 13.30
N ASN A 143 31.45 -10.33 13.41
CA ASN A 143 32.40 -11.42 13.59
C ASN A 143 32.90 -11.88 12.22
N PHE A 144 34.22 -11.94 12.09
CA PHE A 144 34.91 -12.47 10.92
C PHE A 144 35.60 -13.79 11.28
N TYR A 145 35.65 -14.67 10.30
CA TYR A 145 36.24 -16.00 10.43
C TYR A 145 37.18 -16.25 9.26
N ILE A 146 38.40 -16.69 9.55
CA ILE A 146 39.36 -17.13 8.54
C ILE A 146 39.60 -18.62 8.75
N ALA A 147 39.39 -19.40 7.70
CA ALA A 147 39.89 -20.77 7.59
C ALA A 147 41.26 -20.74 6.91
N VAL A 148 42.25 -21.42 7.49
CA VAL A 148 43.59 -21.62 6.90
C VAL A 148 43.87 -23.12 6.83
N TRP A 149 44.38 -23.58 5.70
CA TRP A 149 44.72 -24.99 5.48
C TRP A 149 45.98 -25.12 4.62
N ASP A 150 46.63 -26.28 4.66
CA ASP A 150 47.75 -26.63 3.80
C ASP A 150 47.26 -27.04 2.40
N GLN A 151 47.86 -26.48 1.36
CA GLN A 151 47.56 -26.78 -0.05
C GLN A 151 48.33 -28.01 -0.56
N ASP A 152 49.38 -28.45 0.16
CA ASP A 152 50.21 -29.55 -0.27
C ASP A 152 49.48 -30.91 -0.15
N ALA A 153 49.64 -31.75 -1.17
CA ALA A 153 48.96 -33.04 -1.21
C ALA A 153 49.55 -34.01 -0.17
N GLY A 154 48.80 -34.27 0.89
CA GLY A 154 49.12 -35.22 1.94
C GLY A 154 49.18 -34.53 3.30
N ALA A 155 48.22 -34.87 4.16
CA ALA A 155 47.98 -34.27 5.46
C ALA A 155 49.26 -34.04 6.28
N GLN A 156 49.84 -32.83 6.18
CA GLN A 156 50.66 -32.32 7.26
C GLN A 156 49.74 -32.00 8.42
N THR A 157 50.07 -32.52 9.59
CA THR A 157 49.28 -32.31 10.81
C THR A 157 49.64 -31.02 11.52
N ASP A 158 50.62 -30.27 11.01
CA ASP A 158 51.19 -29.08 11.65
C ASP A 158 51.66 -28.09 10.58
N PHE A 159 51.23 -26.83 10.70
CA PHE A 159 51.66 -25.72 9.85
C PHE A 159 51.66 -24.42 10.66
N ASP A 160 52.60 -23.53 10.36
CA ASP A 160 52.76 -22.28 11.09
C ASP A 160 52.23 -21.09 10.28
N VAL A 161 51.43 -20.23 10.92
CA VAL A 161 50.96 -18.99 10.30
C VAL A 161 51.04 -17.81 11.26
N ASN A 162 51.59 -16.71 10.78
CA ASN A 162 51.58 -15.42 11.48
C ASN A 162 50.46 -14.54 10.92
N PHE A 163 49.45 -14.30 11.74
CA PHE A 163 48.32 -13.44 11.40
C PHE A 163 48.51 -12.02 11.93
N LYS A 164 48.41 -11.04 11.05
CA LYS A 164 48.37 -9.62 11.38
C LYS A 164 47.14 -8.99 10.74
N ALA A 165 46.48 -8.12 11.47
CA ALA A 165 45.39 -7.30 10.97
C ALA A 165 45.53 -5.87 11.47
N ARG A 166 45.10 -4.91 10.66
CA ARG A 166 44.94 -3.51 11.05
C ARG A 166 43.70 -2.94 10.38
N SER A 167 42.96 -2.11 11.10
CA SER A 167 41.70 -1.52 10.65
C SER A 167 41.85 -0.01 10.51
N GLY A 168 41.32 0.57 9.43
CA GLY A 168 41.35 2.03 9.21
C GLY A 168 42.72 2.60 8.84
N CYS A 169 43.58 1.81 8.20
CA CYS A 169 44.89 2.26 7.70
C CYS A 169 44.88 2.65 6.22
N SER A 170 43.72 2.61 5.56
CA SER A 170 43.55 3.20 4.23
C SER A 170 43.93 4.68 4.28
N THR A 171 44.68 5.14 3.27
CA THR A 171 45.12 6.55 3.20
C THR A 171 43.98 7.54 2.96
N GLY A 172 42.76 7.07 2.73
CA GLY A 172 41.55 7.88 2.57
C GLY A 172 40.60 7.72 3.76
N VAL A 173 40.03 8.85 4.21
CA VAL A 173 38.89 8.86 5.13
C VAL A 173 37.69 8.42 4.30
N MET A 174 37.08 7.27 4.61
CA MET A 174 35.92 6.78 3.86
C MET A 174 34.65 6.98 4.69
N CYS A 175 33.57 7.42 4.05
CA CYS A 175 32.26 7.51 4.66
C CYS A 175 31.45 6.21 4.47
N ASN A 176 30.46 6.05 5.33
CA ASN A 176 29.39 5.05 5.23
C ASN A 176 28.10 5.70 5.76
N LEU A 177 26.97 5.40 5.14
CA LEU A 177 25.66 5.93 5.50
C LEU A 177 24.59 4.83 5.41
N LEU A 178 23.86 4.64 6.50
CA LEU A 178 22.61 3.89 6.55
C LEU A 178 21.47 4.81 6.98
N ALA A 179 20.39 4.82 6.20
CA ALA A 179 19.14 5.48 6.57
C ALA A 179 18.18 4.45 7.19
N GLY A 180 17.64 4.78 8.35
CA GLY A 180 16.63 3.99 9.05
C GLY A 180 15.20 4.33 8.63
N THR A 181 14.23 3.76 9.34
CA THR A 181 12.81 3.96 9.05
C THR A 181 12.38 5.41 9.32
N PRO A 182 11.82 6.11 8.34
CA PRO A 182 11.33 7.49 8.52
C PRO A 182 10.15 7.54 9.48
N ALA A 183 10.08 8.60 10.28
CA ALA A 183 8.96 8.90 11.17
C ALA A 183 8.41 10.30 10.86
N ALA A 184 7.12 10.40 10.59
CA ALA A 184 6.44 11.68 10.36
C ALA A 184 5.74 12.14 11.65
N THR A 185 5.86 13.43 11.97
CA THR A 185 5.18 14.10 13.09
C THR A 185 4.44 15.33 12.56
N CYS A 186 3.14 15.41 12.79
CA CYS A 186 2.33 16.52 12.31
C CYS A 186 2.54 17.79 13.14
N ASN A 187 2.59 18.93 12.45
CA ASN A 187 2.68 20.25 13.05
C ASN A 187 1.27 20.86 12.98
N ASN A 188 0.79 21.51 14.04
CA ASN A 188 -0.57 22.09 14.12
C ASN A 188 -0.79 23.33 13.21
N ASP A 189 -0.05 23.43 12.11
CA ASP A 189 -0.01 24.54 11.17
C ASP A 189 -0.24 24.11 9.71
N GLY A 190 -0.67 22.87 9.47
CA GLY A 190 -0.88 22.31 8.12
C GLY A 190 0.38 21.77 7.46
N THR A 191 1.46 21.59 8.23
CA THR A 191 2.69 20.93 7.79
C THR A 191 2.96 19.67 8.60
N TYR A 192 3.86 18.81 8.11
CA TYR A 192 4.41 17.70 8.88
C TYR A 192 5.93 17.69 8.80
N THR A 193 6.55 17.26 9.90
CA THR A 193 7.99 17.09 10.06
C THR A 193 8.35 15.61 9.82
N LEU A 194 9.17 15.34 8.81
CA LEU A 194 9.74 14.04 8.53
C LEU A 194 11.11 13.92 9.19
N ASN A 195 11.26 12.95 10.08
CA ASN A 195 12.52 12.62 10.75
C ASN A 195 13.03 11.28 10.23
N ILE A 196 14.19 11.30 9.57
CA ILE A 196 14.85 10.10 9.07
C ILE A 196 16.08 9.85 9.93
N PRO A 197 16.09 8.83 10.80
CA PRO A 197 17.28 8.48 11.55
C PRO A 197 18.35 7.99 10.58
N ILE A 198 19.57 8.50 10.71
CA ILE A 198 20.73 8.04 9.95
C ILE A 198 21.82 7.54 10.90
N SER A 199 22.60 6.56 10.45
CA SER A 199 23.77 6.03 11.13
C SER A 199 24.91 5.86 10.14
N GLY A 200 26.14 6.12 10.57
CA GLY A 200 27.26 6.19 9.65
C GLY A 200 28.48 6.87 10.25
N VAL A 201 29.46 7.18 9.41
CA VAL A 201 30.74 7.77 9.83
C VAL A 201 31.31 8.68 8.76
N ASN A 202 32.19 9.58 9.21
CA ASN A 202 33.11 10.37 8.38
C ASN A 202 32.47 11.18 7.24
N GLY A 203 31.44 11.97 7.52
CA GLY A 203 30.84 12.82 6.50
C GLY A 203 29.86 13.84 7.07
N GLU A 204 29.62 14.89 6.30
CA GLU A 204 28.55 15.86 6.56
C GLU A 204 27.38 15.58 5.63
N PHE A 205 26.24 15.19 6.20
CA PHE A 205 25.08 14.70 5.45
C PHE A 205 23.93 15.69 5.42
N PHE A 206 23.27 15.78 4.26
CA PHE A 206 22.10 16.61 4.03
C PHE A 206 20.98 15.77 3.43
N GLY A 207 19.75 16.07 3.82
CA GLY A 207 18.55 15.64 3.11
C GLY A 207 18.11 16.72 2.14
N TYR A 208 17.73 16.31 0.93
CA TYR A 208 17.14 17.16 -0.09
C TYR A 208 15.86 16.54 -0.63
N ASP A 209 14.84 17.35 -0.78
CA ASP A 209 13.64 17.02 -1.54
C ASP A 209 13.06 18.33 -2.11
N PRO A 210 12.83 18.42 -3.43
CA PRO A 210 12.23 19.61 -4.04
C PRO A 210 10.80 19.92 -3.52
N ASN A 211 10.13 18.96 -2.89
CA ASN A 211 8.80 19.14 -2.31
C ASN A 211 8.83 19.60 -0.84
N ALA A 212 10.01 19.66 -0.21
CA ALA A 212 10.15 20.11 1.17
C ALA A 212 10.10 21.64 1.28
N ASN A 213 9.56 22.11 2.40
CA ASN A 213 9.38 23.51 2.78
C ASN A 213 10.61 24.12 3.49
N ASN A 214 11.70 23.37 3.65
CA ASN A 214 12.91 23.86 4.31
C ASN A 214 13.51 25.08 3.59
N ALA A 215 14.21 25.94 4.33
CA ALA A 215 14.97 27.04 3.75
C ALA A 215 16.03 26.47 2.78
N ASN A 216 16.05 26.94 1.53
CA ASN A 216 16.90 26.41 0.44
C ASN A 216 16.68 24.92 0.11
N GLN A 217 15.57 24.30 0.58
CA GLN A 217 15.19 22.90 0.34
C GLN A 217 16.16 21.83 0.88
N LEU A 218 17.10 22.22 1.74
CA LEU A 218 18.02 21.32 2.42
C LEU A 218 17.65 21.16 3.90
N SER A 219 17.86 19.97 4.45
CA SER A 219 17.85 19.77 5.90
C SER A 219 19.01 20.53 6.55
N SER A 220 18.95 20.69 7.88
CA SER A 220 20.17 21.00 8.63
C SER A 220 21.22 19.90 8.43
N PRO A 221 22.53 20.25 8.39
CA PRO A 221 23.60 19.27 8.26
C PRO A 221 23.65 18.33 9.46
N VAL A 222 23.95 17.06 9.20
CA VAL A 222 24.30 16.08 10.22
C VAL A 222 25.75 15.68 10.03
N CYS A 223 26.61 16.06 10.97
CA CYS A 223 28.01 15.69 10.96
C CYS A 223 28.23 14.35 11.67
N LEU A 224 28.65 13.33 10.91
CA LEU A 224 29.05 12.04 11.45
C LEU A 224 30.58 11.93 11.48
N THR A 225 31.13 11.65 12.65
CA THR A 225 32.57 11.60 12.88
C THR A 225 33.10 10.17 12.86
N ASN A 226 34.42 10.03 12.93
CA ASN A 226 35.03 8.73 13.13
C ASN A 226 34.61 8.17 14.51
N PRO A 227 34.31 6.87 14.64
CA PRO A 227 34.01 6.27 15.94
C PRO A 227 35.13 6.42 16.99
N GLY A 228 36.37 6.69 16.56
CA GLY A 228 37.49 7.00 17.44
C GLY A 228 37.62 8.48 17.83
N ALA A 229 36.76 9.36 17.32
CA ALA A 229 36.75 10.77 17.70
C ALA A 229 36.26 10.96 19.13
N THR A 230 36.56 12.12 19.73
CA THR A 230 36.19 12.44 21.12
C THR A 230 35.44 13.78 21.19
N PRO A 231 34.10 13.77 21.37
CA PRO A 231 33.20 12.62 21.38
C PRO A 231 32.94 12.07 19.95
N PRO A 232 32.62 10.76 19.81
CA PRO A 232 32.21 10.21 18.53
C PRO A 232 30.71 10.51 18.28
N THR A 233 30.39 10.83 17.03
CA THR A 233 29.02 11.07 16.55
C THR A 233 28.76 10.14 15.38
N THR A 234 28.13 9.00 15.60
CA THR A 234 27.90 7.97 14.55
C THR A 234 26.44 7.83 14.14
N SER A 235 25.57 8.72 14.63
CA SER A 235 24.15 8.75 14.31
C SER A 235 23.61 10.17 14.36
N GLY A 236 22.55 10.44 13.61
CA GLY A 236 21.81 11.69 13.67
C GLY A 236 20.44 11.56 13.02
N ILE A 237 19.75 12.68 12.85
CA ILE A 237 18.41 12.71 12.25
C ILE A 237 18.41 13.76 11.15
N ILE A 238 18.04 13.34 9.94
CA ILE A 238 17.71 14.24 8.84
C ILE A 238 16.27 14.68 9.02
N THR A 239 16.05 15.99 9.10
CA THR A 239 14.72 16.58 9.31
C THR A 239 14.31 17.45 8.12
N LEU A 240 13.16 17.13 7.53
CA LEU A 240 12.53 17.89 6.46
C LEU A 240 11.09 18.22 6.84
N ILE A 241 10.58 19.36 6.38
CA ILE A 241 9.22 19.82 6.66
C ILE A 241 8.46 19.86 5.34
N TYR A 242 7.21 19.43 5.33
CA TYR A 242 6.36 19.34 4.14
C TYR A 242 4.97 19.87 4.44
N ASN A 243 4.24 20.34 3.42
CA ASN A 243 2.80 20.56 3.57
C ASN A 243 2.08 19.22 3.71
N GLU A 244 0.99 19.19 4.49
CA GLU A 244 0.14 18.00 4.58
C GLU A 244 -0.33 17.54 3.19
N GLY A 245 -0.34 16.21 2.97
CA GLY A 245 -0.69 15.60 1.68
C GLY A 245 0.42 15.55 0.62
N VAL A 246 1.58 16.17 0.86
CA VAL A 246 2.73 16.13 -0.06
C VAL A 246 3.64 14.94 0.24
N SER A 247 3.74 13.99 -0.69
CA SER A 247 4.63 12.82 -0.56
C SER A 247 6.11 13.22 -0.53
N TYR A 248 6.94 12.41 0.11
CA TYR A 248 8.38 12.66 0.21
C TYR A 248 9.20 11.70 -0.65
N ASN A 249 10.24 12.24 -1.28
CA ASN A 249 11.27 11.55 -2.03
C ASN A 249 12.63 12.18 -1.66
N VAL A 250 13.11 11.80 -0.48
CA VAL A 250 14.30 12.39 0.13
C VAL A 250 15.54 11.72 -0.42
N GLN A 251 16.45 12.55 -0.92
CA GLN A 251 17.82 12.15 -1.22
C GLN A 251 18.72 12.59 -0.08
N ILE A 252 19.42 11.65 0.54
CA ILE A 252 20.44 11.91 1.55
C ILE A 252 21.79 11.73 0.89
N PHE A 253 22.68 12.71 1.04
CA PHE A 253 23.99 12.72 0.41
C PHE A 253 25.02 13.46 1.26
N GLU A 254 26.29 13.19 1.00
CA GLU A 254 27.42 13.89 1.62
C GLU A 254 27.67 15.25 0.92
N ALA A 255 28.09 16.27 1.69
CA ALA A 255 28.27 17.66 1.28
C ALA A 255 28.93 17.89 -0.09
N ASN A 256 29.97 17.11 -0.39
CA ASN A 256 30.77 17.22 -1.61
C ASN A 256 30.45 16.15 -2.65
N SER A 257 29.34 15.44 -2.48
CA SER A 257 28.81 14.55 -3.50
C SER A 257 28.46 15.32 -4.79
N THR A 258 28.75 14.70 -5.93
CA THR A 258 28.41 15.20 -7.26
C THR A 258 26.98 14.86 -7.68
N THR A 259 26.25 14.06 -6.87
CA THR A 259 24.92 13.54 -7.18
C THR A 259 24.14 13.27 -5.88
N PRO A 260 23.07 14.04 -5.54
CA PRO A 260 22.29 15.00 -6.34
C PRO A 260 22.83 16.47 -6.32
N PRO A 261 22.24 17.41 -7.11
CA PRO A 261 22.95 18.56 -7.69
C PRO A 261 22.98 19.83 -6.82
N THR A 262 23.35 19.72 -5.56
CA THR A 262 23.71 20.90 -4.75
C THR A 262 24.94 20.58 -3.92
N PRO A 263 26.15 20.59 -4.52
CA PRO A 263 27.37 20.58 -3.74
C PRO A 263 27.33 21.76 -2.78
N VAL A 264 27.33 21.46 -1.49
CA VAL A 264 27.40 22.46 -0.44
C VAL A 264 28.84 22.52 0.04
N THR A 265 29.31 23.72 0.39
CA THR A 265 30.66 23.86 0.93
C THR A 265 30.73 23.07 2.24
N PRO A 266 31.57 22.01 2.33
CA PRO A 266 31.65 21.21 3.54
C PRO A 266 32.13 22.06 4.71
N SER A 267 31.54 21.85 5.88
CA SER A 267 32.00 22.45 7.12
C SER A 267 33.43 22.01 7.41
N PRO A 268 34.36 22.92 7.75
CA PRO A 268 35.72 22.56 8.13
C PRO A 268 35.77 21.74 9.43
N ASP A 269 34.70 21.77 10.22
CA ASP A 269 34.56 21.04 11.49
C ASP A 269 34.07 19.61 11.31
N CYS A 270 33.73 19.19 10.09
CA CYS A 270 33.26 17.85 9.78
C CYS A 270 34.25 17.08 8.88
N PRO A 271 34.39 15.75 9.05
CA PRO A 271 35.25 14.97 8.17
C PRO A 271 34.79 15.04 6.72
N ASN A 272 35.76 15.20 5.81
CA ASN A 272 35.53 15.16 4.37
C ASN A 272 36.06 13.81 3.82
N PRO A 273 35.17 12.91 3.38
CA PRO A 273 35.57 11.59 2.90
C PRO A 273 36.06 11.63 1.45
N ASN A 274 36.97 10.72 1.12
CA ASN A 274 37.51 10.52 -0.23
C ASN A 274 36.52 9.83 -1.19
N ASN A 275 35.42 9.26 -0.68
CA ASN A 275 34.37 8.55 -1.42
C ASN A 275 32.96 9.16 -1.25
N PRO A 276 32.80 10.49 -1.38
CA PRO A 276 31.56 11.19 -1.03
C PRO A 276 30.32 10.66 -1.78
N ASN A 277 30.51 10.27 -3.04
CA ASN A 277 29.45 9.73 -3.91
C ASN A 277 28.97 8.32 -3.52
N SER A 278 29.71 7.61 -2.67
CA SER A 278 29.31 6.29 -2.19
C SER A 278 28.36 6.38 -0.99
N CYS A 279 28.24 7.57 -0.38
CA CYS A 279 27.50 7.77 0.86
C CYS A 279 26.23 8.54 0.59
N ALA A 280 25.30 7.84 -0.07
CA ALA A 280 24.00 8.37 -0.42
C ALA A 280 22.90 7.36 -0.10
N ALA A 281 21.72 7.85 0.25
CA ALA A 281 20.52 7.05 0.45
C ALA A 281 19.33 7.72 -0.21
N MET A 282 18.39 6.92 -0.71
CA MET A 282 17.12 7.40 -1.23
C MET A 282 15.99 6.85 -0.36
N ILE A 283 15.12 7.74 0.09
CA ILE A 283 14.02 7.43 0.99
C ILE A 283 12.74 7.97 0.39
N MET A 284 11.87 7.06 -0.01
CA MET A 284 10.58 7.40 -0.59
C MET A 284 9.46 6.95 0.33
N GLY A 285 8.41 7.73 0.41
CA GLY A 285 7.20 7.34 1.09
C GLY A 285 6.04 8.26 0.77
N THR A 286 4.85 7.70 0.93
CA THR A 286 3.60 8.45 0.84
C THR A 286 3.16 8.84 2.26
N VAL A 287 2.59 10.04 2.40
CA VAL A 287 1.97 10.52 3.65
C VAL A 287 0.45 10.33 3.62
N PRO A 288 -0.24 10.39 4.78
CA PRO A 288 -1.69 10.23 4.87
C PRO A 288 -2.41 11.38 4.16
N ASN A 289 -2.81 11.14 2.93
CA ASN A 289 -3.79 11.93 2.21
C ASN A 289 -5.18 11.32 2.47
N SER A 290 -6.13 12.12 2.93
CA SER A 290 -7.52 11.67 3.16
C SER A 290 -8.42 12.02 1.97
N SER A 291 -7.85 12.34 0.82
CA SER A 291 -8.63 12.76 -0.35
C SER A 291 -9.54 11.66 -0.85
N PHE A 292 -10.81 12.01 -1.05
CA PHE A 292 -11.82 11.15 -1.63
C PHE A 292 -12.84 11.99 -2.41
N SER A 293 -13.63 11.34 -3.26
CA SER A 293 -14.72 11.97 -3.98
C SER A 293 -15.88 11.01 -4.22
N TYR A 294 -17.09 11.55 -4.35
CA TYR A 294 -18.25 10.83 -4.86
C TYR A 294 -18.42 11.06 -6.37
N PRO A 295 -19.12 10.17 -7.09
CA PRO A 295 -19.33 10.31 -8.54
C PRO A 295 -20.21 11.52 -8.93
N ALA A 296 -20.98 12.05 -7.99
CA ALA A 296 -21.80 13.25 -8.15
C ALA A 296 -21.97 13.97 -6.81
N VAL A 297 -22.59 15.14 -6.84
CA VAL A 297 -22.93 15.93 -5.63
C VAL A 297 -24.39 15.82 -5.22
N ASN A 298 -25.26 15.29 -6.08
CA ASN A 298 -26.69 15.10 -5.82
C ASN A 298 -27.07 13.65 -6.13
N PHE A 299 -27.81 13.02 -5.22
CA PHE A 299 -28.28 11.65 -5.35
C PHE A 299 -29.76 11.56 -5.00
N CYS A 300 -30.54 10.90 -5.83
CA CYS A 300 -31.97 10.69 -5.57
C CYS A 300 -32.18 9.62 -4.51
N ALA A 301 -33.14 9.81 -3.60
CA ALA A 301 -33.48 8.83 -2.57
C ALA A 301 -33.99 7.49 -3.16
N ASN A 302 -34.52 7.48 -4.39
CA ASN A 302 -34.87 6.28 -5.16
C ASN A 302 -33.78 5.84 -6.15
N GLY A 303 -32.57 6.40 -6.03
CA GLY A 303 -31.44 6.12 -6.90
C GLY A 303 -30.64 4.89 -6.48
N THR A 304 -29.43 4.77 -7.05
CA THR A 304 -28.45 3.77 -6.62
C THR A 304 -27.54 4.33 -5.55
N ASP A 305 -27.13 3.48 -4.61
CA ASP A 305 -26.24 3.83 -3.51
C ASP A 305 -24.84 4.23 -4.03
N PRO A 306 -24.40 5.48 -3.83
CA PRO A 306 -23.10 5.91 -4.30
C PRO A 306 -22.00 5.43 -3.35
N THR A 307 -20.87 5.03 -3.92
CA THR A 307 -19.65 4.68 -3.18
C THR A 307 -18.55 5.67 -3.55
N PRO A 308 -17.82 6.23 -2.57
CA PRO A 308 -16.74 7.17 -2.84
C PRO A 308 -15.50 6.45 -3.38
N THR A 309 -14.69 7.19 -4.13
CA THR A 309 -13.33 6.77 -4.50
C THR A 309 -12.34 7.48 -3.57
N VAL A 310 -11.61 6.72 -2.76
CA VAL A 310 -10.49 7.24 -1.96
C VAL A 310 -9.26 7.28 -2.88
N THR A 311 -8.79 8.49 -3.21
CA THR A 311 -7.55 8.69 -3.97
C THR A 311 -6.34 8.81 -3.05
N GLY A 312 -6.59 8.93 -1.75
CA GLY A 312 -5.57 8.92 -0.73
C GLY A 312 -5.33 7.57 -0.03
N MET A 313 -4.91 7.64 1.22
CA MET A 313 -4.60 6.53 2.09
C MET A 313 -5.88 5.76 2.41
N THR A 314 -5.85 4.45 2.19
CA THR A 314 -6.99 3.56 2.45
C THR A 314 -6.99 3.10 3.92
N GLY A 315 -8.10 2.52 4.38
CA GLY A 315 -8.22 1.98 5.75
C GLY A 315 -8.65 3.00 6.81
N GLY A 316 -8.95 4.24 6.43
CA GLY A 316 -9.64 5.23 7.27
C GLY A 316 -11.14 4.96 7.48
N THR A 317 -11.81 5.86 8.20
CA THR A 317 -13.25 5.79 8.53
C THR A 317 -14.04 6.97 7.98
N PHE A 318 -15.26 6.72 7.51
CA PHE A 318 -16.20 7.75 7.06
C PHE A 318 -17.22 8.09 8.16
N THR A 319 -17.53 9.38 8.27
CA THR A 319 -18.62 9.91 9.10
C THR A 319 -19.42 10.94 8.32
N ALA A 320 -20.64 11.27 8.77
CA ALA A 320 -21.46 12.28 8.12
C ALA A 320 -22.17 13.18 9.13
N THR A 321 -22.33 14.45 8.76
CA THR A 321 -23.09 15.45 9.52
C THR A 321 -23.95 16.30 8.58
N PRO A 322 -25.16 16.72 8.97
CA PRO A 322 -25.91 16.37 10.20
C PRO A 322 -26.38 14.89 10.23
N VAL A 323 -26.98 14.47 11.34
CA VAL A 323 -27.62 13.14 11.44
C VAL A 323 -28.75 13.01 10.42
N GLY A 324 -28.89 11.83 9.81
CA GLY A 324 -29.90 11.57 8.77
C GLY A 324 -29.36 10.86 7.54
N LEU A 325 -28.03 10.92 7.31
CA LEU A 325 -27.36 10.14 6.28
C LEU A 325 -26.97 8.76 6.82
N VAL A 326 -27.39 7.71 6.13
CA VAL A 326 -26.96 6.33 6.40
C VAL A 326 -25.74 6.03 5.56
N ILE A 327 -24.58 5.91 6.22
CA ILE A 327 -23.27 5.70 5.58
C ILE A 327 -22.52 4.55 6.25
N SER A 328 -21.91 3.68 5.45
CA SER A 328 -20.99 2.65 5.93
C SER A 328 -19.66 3.26 6.34
N ALA A 329 -19.29 3.18 7.63
CA ALA A 329 -18.06 3.80 8.13
C ALA A 329 -16.77 3.24 7.48
N GLY A 330 -16.78 1.97 7.03
CA GLY A 330 -15.59 1.33 6.45
C GLY A 330 -15.45 1.52 4.92
N SER A 331 -16.56 1.63 4.19
CA SER A 331 -16.55 1.76 2.72
C SER A 331 -16.91 3.16 2.22
N GLY A 332 -17.54 3.97 3.08
CA GLY A 332 -18.13 5.25 2.70
C GLY A 332 -19.37 5.13 1.81
N THR A 333 -19.86 3.92 1.54
CA THR A 333 -21.09 3.74 0.74
C THR A 333 -22.28 4.36 1.47
N VAL A 334 -23.03 5.21 0.77
CA VAL A 334 -24.25 5.86 1.28
C VAL A 334 -25.46 5.06 0.82
N ASP A 335 -26.33 4.68 1.76
CA ASP A 335 -27.66 4.14 1.44
C ASP A 335 -28.62 5.31 1.25
N VAL A 336 -28.91 5.66 -0.01
CA VAL A 336 -29.73 6.84 -0.32
C VAL A 336 -31.21 6.61 -0.01
N SER A 337 -31.65 5.35 0.01
CA SER A 337 -33.03 4.96 0.27
C SER A 337 -33.38 4.97 1.76
N ALA A 338 -32.40 4.69 2.62
CA ALA A 338 -32.52 4.76 4.08
C ALA A 338 -32.17 6.14 4.65
N SER A 339 -31.62 7.04 3.83
CA SER A 339 -31.23 8.39 4.25
C SER A 339 -32.38 9.40 4.17
N ALA A 340 -32.41 10.35 5.09
CA ALA A 340 -33.34 11.48 5.00
C ALA A 340 -32.87 12.46 3.89
N PRO A 341 -33.80 13.08 3.13
CA PRO A 341 -33.44 14.13 2.19
C PRO A 341 -32.76 15.32 2.88
N GLY A 342 -31.69 15.84 2.29
CA GLY A 342 -30.90 16.93 2.85
C GLY A 342 -29.47 16.99 2.32
N THR A 343 -28.76 18.06 2.65
CA THR A 343 -27.32 18.22 2.35
C THR A 343 -26.49 17.78 3.55
N TYR A 344 -25.48 16.97 3.27
CA TYR A 344 -24.60 16.37 4.26
C TYR A 344 -23.14 16.64 3.91
N THR A 345 -22.34 16.89 4.94
CA THR A 345 -20.88 16.86 4.86
C THR A 345 -20.43 15.47 5.28
N VAL A 346 -19.86 14.72 4.34
CA VAL A 346 -19.17 13.46 4.60
C VAL A 346 -17.72 13.78 4.90
N THR A 347 -17.21 13.26 6.01
CA THR A 347 -15.81 13.39 6.43
C THR A 347 -15.15 12.01 6.33
N TYR A 348 -14.01 11.93 5.65
CA TYR A 348 -13.14 10.75 5.66
C TYR A 348 -11.93 11.04 6.52
N THR A 349 -11.70 10.24 7.56
CA THR A 349 -10.52 10.31 8.42
C THR A 349 -9.59 9.16 8.10
N ALA A 350 -8.44 9.45 7.50
CA ALA A 350 -7.43 8.45 7.17
C ALA A 350 -6.81 7.85 8.46
N ALA A 351 -6.56 6.54 8.45
CA ALA A 351 -5.89 5.86 9.55
C ALA A 351 -4.36 5.97 9.39
N GLY A 352 -3.66 6.47 10.42
CA GLY A 352 -2.21 6.61 10.40
C GLY A 352 -1.65 7.36 11.60
N ALA A 353 -0.33 7.45 11.71
CA ALA A 353 0.35 8.22 12.76
C ALA A 353 0.03 9.73 12.71
N CYS A 354 -0.43 10.20 11.55
CA CYS A 354 -0.96 11.53 11.28
C CYS A 354 -2.37 11.40 10.71
N PRO A 355 -3.43 11.41 11.54
CA PRO A 355 -4.79 11.38 11.05
C PRO A 355 -5.06 12.65 10.24
N SER A 356 -5.29 12.52 8.94
CA SER A 356 -5.82 13.59 8.11
C SER A 356 -7.30 13.36 7.87
N SER A 357 -8.05 14.44 7.72
CA SER A 357 -9.45 14.38 7.33
C SER A 357 -9.73 15.27 6.14
N SER A 358 -10.60 14.80 5.25
CA SER A 358 -11.15 15.59 4.17
C SER A 358 -12.67 15.55 4.22
N ASP A 359 -13.28 16.60 3.69
CA ASP A 359 -14.73 16.75 3.65
C ASP A 359 -15.21 16.81 2.21
N VAL A 360 -16.32 16.15 1.93
CA VAL A 360 -17.07 16.24 0.68
C VAL A 360 -18.53 16.47 1.00
N GLN A 361 -19.13 17.51 0.41
CA GLN A 361 -20.57 17.71 0.47
C GLN A 361 -21.29 16.91 -0.59
N LEU A 362 -22.41 16.30 -0.19
CA LEU A 362 -23.40 15.70 -1.08
C LEU A 362 -24.81 16.04 -0.62
N THR A 363 -25.78 15.93 -1.50
CA THR A 363 -27.20 16.14 -1.20
C THR A 363 -28.01 14.91 -1.59
N VAL A 364 -28.79 14.39 -0.64
CA VAL A 364 -29.85 13.41 -0.90
C VAL A 364 -31.10 14.19 -1.27
N VAL A 365 -31.56 14.03 -2.51
CA VAL A 365 -32.73 14.71 -3.07
C VAL A 365 -33.95 13.80 -2.85
N PRO A 366 -35.08 14.34 -2.35
CA PRO A 366 -36.27 13.52 -2.15
C PRO A 366 -36.78 12.98 -3.49
N THR A 367 -37.35 11.78 -3.46
CA THR A 367 -38.08 11.25 -4.61
C THR A 367 -39.26 12.15 -4.94
N ASP A 368 -39.49 12.41 -6.23
CA ASP A 368 -40.63 13.21 -6.65
C ASP A 368 -41.95 12.58 -6.17
N ASP A 369 -42.90 13.42 -5.75
CA ASP A 369 -44.24 12.97 -5.40
C ASP A 369 -45.08 12.84 -6.68
N ALA A 370 -45.40 11.61 -7.09
CA ALA A 370 -46.20 11.33 -8.27
C ALA A 370 -47.70 11.17 -7.97
N SER A 371 -48.17 11.62 -6.81
CA SER A 371 -49.56 11.44 -6.37
C SER A 371 -50.54 12.23 -7.23
N PHE A 372 -51.58 11.54 -7.71
CA PHE A 372 -52.71 12.12 -8.43
C PHE A 372 -53.98 11.28 -8.20
N SER A 373 -55.14 11.86 -8.50
CA SER A 373 -56.43 11.17 -8.38
C SER A 373 -57.44 11.65 -9.41
N TYR A 374 -58.30 10.75 -9.89
CA TYR A 374 -59.51 11.11 -10.62
C TYR A 374 -60.70 11.34 -9.67
N PRO A 375 -61.74 12.10 -10.07
CA PRO A 375 -62.93 12.33 -9.24
C PRO A 375 -63.72 11.06 -8.88
N ALA A 376 -63.61 10.01 -9.70
CA ALA A 376 -64.24 8.71 -9.49
C ALA A 376 -63.36 7.59 -10.09
N ALA A 377 -63.61 6.35 -9.70
CA ALA A 377 -62.92 5.17 -10.23
C ALA A 377 -63.52 4.63 -11.54
N SER A 378 -64.76 5.02 -11.87
CA SER A 378 -65.48 4.55 -13.06
C SER A 378 -66.30 5.66 -13.69
N PHE A 379 -66.32 5.71 -15.02
CA PHE A 379 -67.03 6.69 -15.83
C PHE A 379 -67.79 6.00 -16.96
N CYS A 380 -69.02 6.42 -17.26
CA CYS A 380 -69.76 5.90 -18.40
C CYS A 380 -69.15 6.41 -19.72
N ALA A 381 -69.15 5.59 -20.77
CA ALA A 381 -68.61 5.97 -22.08
C ALA A 381 -69.30 7.19 -22.74
N ASN A 382 -70.50 7.57 -22.28
CA ASN A 382 -71.23 8.79 -22.69
C ASN A 382 -71.22 9.90 -21.63
N GLY A 383 -70.42 9.76 -20.57
CA GLY A 383 -70.29 10.74 -19.51
C GLY A 383 -69.38 11.91 -19.92
N PRO A 384 -69.21 12.91 -19.03
CA PRO A 384 -68.22 13.96 -19.21
C PRO A 384 -66.79 13.42 -19.05
N ASP A 385 -65.86 13.99 -19.83
CA ASP A 385 -64.43 13.65 -19.78
C ASP A 385 -63.80 14.01 -18.43
N PRO A 386 -63.28 13.04 -17.66
CA PRO A 386 -62.68 13.32 -16.37
C PRO A 386 -61.24 13.82 -16.53
N THR A 387 -60.86 14.78 -15.69
CA THR A 387 -59.48 15.29 -15.58
C THR A 387 -58.94 14.97 -14.20
N PRO A 388 -57.71 14.43 -14.07
CA PRO A 388 -57.12 14.11 -12.79
C PRO A 388 -56.66 15.38 -12.06
N THR A 389 -56.65 15.32 -10.74
CA THR A 389 -55.97 16.31 -9.89
C THR A 389 -54.62 15.74 -9.48
N VAL A 390 -53.52 16.37 -9.92
CA VAL A 390 -52.18 16.07 -9.42
C VAL A 390 -52.02 16.77 -8.07
N THR A 391 -51.71 15.99 -7.03
CA THR A 391 -51.49 16.49 -5.66
C THR A 391 -50.01 16.54 -5.30
N GLY A 392 -49.18 15.78 -6.01
CA GLY A 392 -47.72 15.85 -5.95
C GLY A 392 -47.12 16.88 -6.91
N LEU A 393 -45.97 16.55 -7.51
CA LEU A 393 -45.21 17.44 -8.41
C LEU A 393 -45.95 17.62 -9.75
N PRO A 394 -46.33 18.85 -10.14
CA PRO A 394 -46.99 19.10 -11.42
C PRO A 394 -46.01 19.09 -12.61
N GLY A 395 -46.56 18.99 -13.83
CA GLY A 395 -45.78 19.10 -15.08
C GLY A 395 -45.25 17.77 -15.65
N GLY A 396 -45.47 16.66 -14.95
CA GLY A 396 -45.26 15.30 -15.46
C GLY A 396 -46.19 14.88 -16.60
N THR A 397 -46.10 13.61 -17.00
CA THR A 397 -46.83 13.05 -18.15
C THR A 397 -47.69 11.86 -17.77
N PHE A 398 -48.85 11.74 -18.42
CA PHE A 398 -49.80 10.64 -18.24
C PHE A 398 -49.71 9.61 -19.36
N THR A 399 -49.78 8.33 -18.99
CA THR A 399 -49.90 7.18 -19.89
C THR A 399 -50.95 6.22 -19.37
N ALA A 400 -51.43 5.29 -20.20
CA ALA A 400 -52.41 4.30 -19.79
C ALA A 400 -52.10 2.93 -20.41
N THR A 401 -52.34 1.88 -19.64
CA THR A 401 -52.25 0.48 -20.10
C THR A 401 -53.44 -0.33 -19.60
N PRO A 402 -54.00 -1.28 -20.38
CA PRO A 402 -53.67 -1.61 -21.78
C PRO A 402 -54.06 -0.49 -22.77
N ALA A 403 -53.72 -0.65 -24.05
CA ALA A 403 -54.18 0.28 -25.09
C ALA A 403 -55.70 0.26 -25.21
N GLY A 404 -56.31 1.39 -25.57
CA GLY A 404 -57.76 1.54 -25.71
C GLY A 404 -58.35 2.73 -24.95
N LEU A 405 -57.61 3.28 -23.97
CA LEU A 405 -57.93 4.54 -23.31
C LEU A 405 -57.33 5.73 -24.08
N VAL A 406 -58.17 6.68 -24.47
CA VAL A 406 -57.75 7.93 -25.09
C VAL A 406 -57.51 8.96 -23.98
N ILE A 407 -56.25 9.33 -23.76
CA ILE A 407 -55.81 10.22 -22.70
C ILE A 407 -54.84 11.27 -23.23
N SER A 408 -54.99 12.51 -22.79
CA SER A 408 -54.05 13.60 -23.06
C SER A 408 -52.80 13.45 -22.18
N ALA A 409 -51.62 13.25 -22.79
CA ALA A 409 -50.39 13.04 -22.04
C ALA A 409 -49.99 14.21 -21.12
N GLY A 410 -50.33 15.46 -21.47
CA GLY A 410 -49.96 16.65 -20.70
C GLY A 410 -50.97 17.07 -19.64
N SER A 411 -52.26 16.79 -19.83
CA SER A 411 -53.31 17.16 -18.86
C SER A 411 -53.87 15.98 -18.09
N GLY A 412 -53.65 14.75 -18.56
CA GLY A 412 -54.27 13.54 -18.03
C GLY A 412 -55.77 13.44 -18.30
N THR A 413 -56.38 14.38 -19.04
CA THR A 413 -57.80 14.32 -19.39
C THR A 413 -58.09 13.08 -20.23
N VAL A 414 -59.08 12.28 -19.82
CA VAL A 414 -59.53 11.09 -20.53
C VAL A 414 -60.73 11.44 -21.39
N ASP A 415 -60.68 11.12 -22.68
CA ASP A 415 -61.86 11.16 -23.56
C ASP A 415 -62.61 9.83 -23.43
N VAL A 416 -63.67 9.82 -22.62
CA VAL A 416 -64.42 8.58 -22.34
C VAL A 416 -65.23 8.10 -23.54
N SER A 417 -65.57 9.02 -24.44
CA SER A 417 -66.36 8.74 -25.64
C SER A 417 -65.54 8.13 -26.77
N ALA A 418 -64.25 8.48 -26.86
CA ALA A 418 -63.29 7.90 -27.79
C ALA A 418 -62.58 6.65 -27.23
N SER A 419 -62.74 6.36 -25.93
CA SER A 419 -62.13 5.21 -25.27
C SER A 419 -62.95 3.93 -25.43
N THR A 420 -62.26 2.79 -25.48
CA THR A 420 -62.91 1.47 -25.44
C THR A 420 -63.35 1.15 -24.01
N PRO A 421 -64.57 0.62 -23.76
CA PRO A 421 -64.96 0.17 -22.43
C PRO A 421 -63.98 -0.88 -21.87
N GLY A 422 -63.58 -0.72 -20.61
CA GLY A 422 -62.56 -1.54 -19.96
C GLY A 422 -61.93 -0.87 -18.75
N THR A 423 -61.08 -1.61 -18.04
CA THR A 423 -60.30 -1.11 -16.91
C THR A 423 -58.86 -0.86 -17.35
N TYR A 424 -58.35 0.33 -17.03
CA TYR A 424 -57.03 0.81 -17.40
C TYR A 424 -56.26 1.22 -16.15
N LEU A 425 -54.95 1.01 -16.18
CA LEU A 425 -54.01 1.57 -15.22
C LEU A 425 -53.43 2.85 -15.81
N VAL A 426 -53.88 3.99 -15.30
CA VAL A 426 -53.31 5.30 -15.66
C VAL A 426 -52.05 5.51 -14.83
N THR A 427 -50.94 5.87 -15.46
CA THR A 427 -49.65 6.12 -14.81
C THR A 427 -49.20 7.56 -15.07
N TYR A 428 -48.85 8.26 -14.00
CA TYR A 428 -48.28 9.60 -14.02
C TYR A 428 -46.78 9.52 -13.73
N THR A 429 -45.95 10.04 -14.63
CA THR A 429 -44.49 10.11 -14.47
C THR A 429 -44.08 11.55 -14.27
N THR A 430 -43.44 11.85 -13.15
CA THR A 430 -42.95 13.21 -12.84
C THR A 430 -41.73 13.56 -13.69
N ASN A 431 -41.44 14.86 -13.80
CA ASN A 431 -40.32 15.39 -14.60
C ASN A 431 -39.31 16.18 -13.75
N GLY A 432 -39.31 15.97 -12.44
CA GLY A 432 -38.42 16.63 -11.50
C GLY A 432 -37.01 16.03 -11.50
N PRO A 433 -36.15 16.47 -10.55
CA PRO A 433 -34.78 16.01 -10.45
C PRO A 433 -34.67 14.53 -10.08
N CYS A 434 -35.68 13.97 -9.41
CA CYS A 434 -35.74 12.57 -9.02
C CYS A 434 -37.05 11.92 -9.46
N PRO A 435 -37.20 11.65 -10.77
CA PRO A 435 -38.44 11.17 -11.36
C PRO A 435 -38.99 9.94 -10.64
N ASN A 436 -40.31 9.94 -10.50
CA ASN A 436 -41.07 8.87 -9.89
C ASN A 436 -42.36 8.62 -10.67
N MET A 437 -43.00 7.48 -10.42
CA MET A 437 -44.25 7.09 -11.06
C MET A 437 -45.32 6.77 -10.02
N GLY A 438 -46.53 7.27 -10.27
CA GLY A 438 -47.74 6.89 -9.54
C GLY A 438 -48.74 6.28 -10.51
N SER A 439 -49.59 5.36 -10.04
CA SER A 439 -50.61 4.74 -10.89
C SER A 439 -51.97 4.64 -10.18
N VAL A 440 -53.05 4.87 -10.93
CA VAL A 440 -54.43 4.81 -10.46
C VAL A 440 -55.27 4.00 -11.45
N PRO A 441 -56.06 3.00 -11.01
CA PRO A 441 -56.98 2.31 -11.89
C PRO A 441 -58.19 3.20 -12.25
N LEU A 442 -58.60 3.15 -13.52
CA LEU A 442 -59.77 3.86 -14.06
C LEU A 442 -60.57 2.93 -14.97
N THR A 443 -61.89 2.90 -14.79
CA THR A 443 -62.79 2.08 -15.62
C THR A 443 -63.66 2.96 -16.50
N VAL A 444 -63.70 2.63 -17.79
CA VAL A 444 -64.71 3.13 -18.73
C VAL A 444 -65.81 2.08 -18.84
N ALA A 445 -66.98 2.39 -18.30
CA ALA A 445 -68.12 1.48 -18.32
C ALA A 445 -68.81 1.50 -19.70
N PRO A 446 -69.24 0.33 -20.21
CA PRO A 446 -70.01 0.28 -21.43
C PRO A 446 -71.34 1.01 -21.26
N LEU A 447 -71.96 1.40 -22.39
CA LEU A 447 -73.31 1.94 -22.38
C LEU A 447 -74.31 0.82 -22.05
N ASP A 448 -75.35 1.17 -21.30
CA ASP A 448 -76.48 0.27 -21.07
C ASP A 448 -77.19 -0.01 -22.41
N ASP A 449 -77.42 -1.27 -22.70
CA ASP A 449 -78.16 -1.70 -23.89
C ASP A 449 -79.66 -1.82 -23.55
N ALA A 450 -80.49 -0.91 -24.04
CA ALA A 450 -81.94 -0.94 -23.81
C ALA A 450 -82.70 -1.79 -24.85
N SER A 451 -82.01 -2.57 -25.67
CA SER A 451 -82.64 -3.33 -26.74
C SER A 451 -83.63 -4.37 -26.21
N PHE A 452 -84.78 -4.45 -26.88
CA PHE A 452 -85.79 -5.48 -26.65
C PHE A 452 -86.46 -5.86 -27.98
N SER A 453 -87.13 -7.00 -28.00
CA SER A 453 -87.86 -7.48 -29.17
C SER A 453 -89.19 -8.12 -28.78
N TYR A 454 -90.13 -8.10 -29.72
CA TYR A 454 -91.36 -8.88 -29.63
C TYR A 454 -91.29 -10.09 -30.56
N PRO A 455 -92.06 -11.17 -30.29
CA PRO A 455 -92.01 -12.38 -31.12
C PRO A 455 -92.45 -12.19 -32.57
N ALA A 456 -93.20 -11.13 -32.88
CA ALA A 456 -93.70 -10.80 -34.22
C ALA A 456 -93.87 -9.28 -34.40
N ALA A 457 -93.98 -8.83 -35.66
CA ALA A 457 -94.19 -7.41 -36.00
C ALA A 457 -95.66 -6.98 -36.00
N SER A 458 -96.60 -7.93 -35.97
CA SER A 458 -98.04 -7.68 -35.94
C SER A 458 -98.76 -8.73 -35.12
N PHE A 459 -99.86 -8.33 -34.48
CA PHE A 459 -100.64 -9.17 -33.57
C PHE A 459 -102.12 -9.02 -33.90
N CYS A 460 -102.87 -10.13 -33.83
CA CYS A 460 -104.32 -10.11 -34.00
C CYS A 460 -105.00 -9.55 -32.75
N THR A 461 -106.07 -8.76 -32.92
CA THR A 461 -106.83 -8.17 -31.79
C THR A 461 -107.44 -9.20 -30.83
N ASN A 462 -107.55 -10.47 -31.24
CA ASN A 462 -108.07 -11.57 -30.43
C ASN A 462 -106.99 -12.61 -30.08
N GLY A 463 -105.71 -12.30 -30.28
CA GLY A 463 -104.59 -13.16 -29.88
C GLY A 463 -104.21 -13.00 -28.40
N PRO A 464 -103.30 -13.85 -27.87
CA PRO A 464 -102.70 -13.62 -26.57
C PRO A 464 -101.84 -12.35 -26.56
N ASP A 465 -101.77 -11.66 -25.42
CA ASP A 465 -100.98 -10.44 -25.26
C ASP A 465 -99.49 -10.73 -25.50
N PRO A 466 -98.81 -9.98 -26.39
CA PRO A 466 -97.40 -10.20 -26.67
C PRO A 466 -96.54 -9.71 -25.50
N THR A 467 -95.57 -10.53 -25.07
CA THR A 467 -94.59 -10.14 -24.04
C THR A 467 -93.28 -9.74 -24.70
N PRO A 468 -92.71 -8.56 -24.39
CA PRO A 468 -91.39 -8.18 -24.89
C PRO A 468 -90.30 -9.03 -24.23
N THR A 469 -89.29 -9.42 -25.00
CA THR A 469 -88.04 -10.02 -24.49
C THR A 469 -86.96 -8.94 -24.53
N VAL A 470 -86.43 -8.56 -23.36
CA VAL A 470 -85.25 -7.69 -23.27
C VAL A 470 -84.05 -8.46 -23.81
N THR A 471 -83.38 -7.91 -24.82
CA THR A 471 -82.18 -8.49 -25.44
C THR A 471 -80.88 -7.80 -25.03
N GLY A 472 -80.99 -6.61 -24.43
CA GLY A 472 -79.88 -5.87 -23.81
C GLY A 472 -79.74 -6.12 -22.31
N LEU A 473 -79.41 -5.07 -21.54
CA LEU A 473 -79.25 -5.10 -20.09
C LEU A 473 -80.59 -5.43 -19.39
N PRO A 474 -80.68 -6.51 -18.59
CA PRO A 474 -81.91 -6.87 -17.89
C PRO A 474 -82.36 -5.78 -16.90
N GLY A 475 -83.64 -5.37 -16.98
CA GLY A 475 -84.23 -4.35 -16.10
C GLY A 475 -85.06 -3.32 -16.89
N GLY A 476 -85.34 -2.17 -16.25
CA GLY A 476 -86.06 -1.05 -16.86
C GLY A 476 -87.58 -1.09 -16.74
N SER A 477 -88.25 -0.09 -17.32
CA SER A 477 -89.71 0.02 -17.38
C SER A 477 -90.15 0.29 -18.81
N PHE A 478 -91.19 -0.41 -19.27
CA PHE A 478 -91.82 -0.13 -20.55
C PHE A 478 -92.88 0.97 -20.39
N SER A 479 -92.94 1.91 -21.32
CA SER A 479 -94.03 2.90 -21.45
C SER A 479 -94.58 2.85 -22.87
N ALA A 480 -95.91 2.97 -23.00
CA ALA A 480 -96.63 2.96 -24.27
C ALA A 480 -96.91 4.38 -24.78
#